data_AF-U1LB78-F1
#
_entry.id   AF-U1LB78-F1
#
_cell.length_a   1.000
_cell.length_b   1.000
_cell.length_c   1.000
_cell.angle_alpha   90.00
_cell.angle_beta   90.00
_cell.angle_gamma   90.00
#
_symmetry.space_group_name_H-M   'P 1'
#
loop_
_entity.id
_entity.type
_entity.pdbx_description
1 polymer ?
#
loop_
_entity_poly.entity_id
_entity_poly.type
_entity_poly.pdbx_seq_one_letter_code
_entity_poly.pdbx_strand_id
1 'polypeptide(L)' 'MSMLFSGLFSVAGLVLGLLLIAGGIVLLVIGSRRRDDSTSRPPLAIGVTLLVIGTAIAVPSLLWTLLPLMA' A
#
# COMPACT_ATOMS: atom_id res chain seq x y z
N MET A 1 -9.35 -18.36 20.14
CA MET A 1 -9.60 -16.91 19.93
C MET A 1 -8.38 -16.18 19.35
N SER A 2 -7.17 -16.39 19.87
CA SER A 2 -5.95 -15.68 19.44
C SER A 2 -5.59 -15.87 17.96
N MET A 3 -5.66 -17.10 17.43
CA MET A 3 -5.30 -17.40 16.03
C MET A 3 -6.26 -16.76 15.00
N LEU A 4 -7.56 -16.72 15.31
CA LEU A 4 -8.55 -16.06 14.44
C LEU A 4 -8.34 -14.54 14.42
N PHE A 5 -8.00 -13.96 15.58
CA PHE A 5 -7.74 -12.53 15.71
C PHE A 5 -6.47 -12.12 14.95
N SER A 6 -5.40 -12.92 15.04
CA SER A 6 -4.15 -12.67 14.30
C SER A 6 -4.31 -12.82 12.78
N GLY A 7 -5.11 -13.80 12.33
CA GLY A 7 -5.41 -13.99 10.91
C GLY A 7 -6.23 -12.84 10.33
N LEU A 8 -7.27 -12.39 11.06
CA LEU A 8 -8.07 -11.24 10.63
C LEU A 8 -7.24 -9.95 10.55
N PHE A 9 -6.33 -9.71 11.49
CA PHE A 9 -5.43 -8.57 11.45
C PHE A 9 -4.46 -8.60 10.27
N SER A 10 -3.90 -9.77 9.92
CA SER A 10 -2.98 -9.88 8.77
C SER A 10 -3.72 -9.60 7.46
N VAL A 11 -4.93 -10.14 7.30
CA VAL A 11 -5.77 -9.90 6.11
C VAL A 11 -6.19 -8.44 6.02
N ALA A 12 -6.62 -7.82 7.12
CA ALA A 12 -6.99 -6.41 7.13
C ALA A 12 -5.80 -5.51 6.79
N GLY A 13 -4.61 -5.80 7.33
CA GLY A 13 -3.36 -5.11 6.98
C GLY A 13 -3.00 -5.26 5.50
N LEU A 14 -3.17 -6.46 4.95
CA LEU A 14 -2.91 -6.74 3.54
C LEU A 14 -3.87 -5.97 2.62
N VAL A 15 -5.17 -5.98 2.93
CA VAL A 15 -6.18 -5.20 2.18
C VAL A 15 -5.88 -3.71 2.25
N LEU A 16 -5.58 -3.17 3.43
CA LEU A 16 -5.23 -1.77 3.60
C LEU A 16 -3.97 -1.40 2.80
N GLY A 17 -2.92 -2.22 2.88
CA GLY A 17 -1.67 -2.02 2.13
C GLY A 17 -1.91 -2.00 0.62
N LEU A 18 -2.71 -2.93 0.09
CA LEU A 18 -3.07 -2.97 -1.32
C LEU A 18 -3.88 -1.74 -1.76
N LEU A 19 -4.83 -1.26 -0.93
CA LEU A 19 -5.58 -0.04 -1.21
C LEU A 19 -4.69 1.20 -1.27
N LEU A 20 -3.71 1.30 -0.36
CA LEU A 20 -2.74 2.41 -0.35
C LEU A 20 -1.84 2.36 -1.59
N ILE A 21 -1.38 1.17 -2.00
CA ILE A 21 -0.61 1.00 -3.24
C ILE A 21 -1.44 1.41 -4.45
N ALA A 22 -2.69 0.92 -4.55
CA ALA A 22 -3.59 1.27 -5.64
C ALA A 22 -3.86 2.79 -5.70
N GLY A 23 -4.14 3.41 -4.56
CA GLY A 23 -4.32 4.86 -4.46
C GLY A 23 -3.05 5.64 -4.83
N GLY A 24 -1.89 5.17 -4.38
CA GLY A 24 -0.58 5.73 -4.75
C GLY A 24 -0.34 5.70 -6.25
N ILE A 25 -0.58 4.55 -6.90
CA ILE A 25 -0.47 4.38 -8.36
C ILE A 25 -1.40 5.36 -9.09
N VAL A 26 -2.66 5.48 -8.67
CA VAL A 26 -3.63 6.39 -9.29
C VAL A 26 -3.13 7.84 -9.20
N LEU A 27 -2.64 8.29 -8.04
CA LEU A 27 -2.09 9.63 -7.89
C LEU A 27 -0.83 9.85 -8.72
N LEU A 28 0.02 8.83 -8.86
CA LEU A 28 1.18 8.88 -9.74
C LEU A 28 0.77 9.03 -11.22
N VAL A 29 -0.26 8.32 -11.66
CA VAL A 29 -0.81 8.41 -13.02
C VAL A 29 -1.45 9.78 -13.27
N ILE A 30 -2.22 10.31 -12.32
CA ILE A 30 -2.81 11.65 -12.43
C ILE A 30 -1.71 12.72 -12.45
N GLY A 31 -0.72 12.58 -11.56
CA GLY A 31 0.40 13.50 -11.45
C GLY A 31 1.33 13.49 -12.66
N SER A 32 1.52 12.34 -13.30
CA SER A 32 2.38 12.21 -14.49
C SER A 32 1.75 12.83 -15.74
N ARG A 33 0.41 12.88 -15.82
CA ARG A 33 -0.34 13.54 -16.91
C ARG A 33 -0.30 15.07 -16.84
N ARG A 34 -0.03 15.66 -15.66
CA ARG A 34 0.05 17.12 -15.46
C ARG A 34 1.48 17.64 -15.60
N ARG A 35 2.24 17.11 -16.58
CA ARG A 35 3.70 17.25 -16.68
C ARG A 35 4.19 18.69 -16.94
N ASP A 36 3.31 19.59 -17.38
CA ASP A 36 3.70 20.88 -17.97
C ASP A 36 3.62 22.09 -17.02
N ASP A 37 3.03 21.98 -15.82
CA ASP A 37 2.99 23.08 -14.86
C ASP A 37 4.06 22.92 -13.76
N SER A 38 5.15 23.68 -13.92
CA SER A 38 6.40 23.55 -13.14
C SER A 38 6.34 24.05 -11.68
N THR A 39 5.17 24.38 -11.12
CA THR A 39 5.13 25.14 -9.85
C THR A 39 4.92 24.29 -8.60
N SER A 40 4.28 23.12 -8.65
CA SER A 40 4.18 22.24 -7.47
C SER A 40 3.71 20.86 -7.93
N ARG A 41 4.40 19.77 -7.57
CA ARG A 41 3.96 18.39 -7.87
C ARG A 41 3.38 17.66 -6.64
N PRO A 42 2.40 18.23 -5.91
CA PRO A 42 1.83 17.57 -4.74
C PRO A 42 1.23 16.18 -5.03
N PRO A 43 0.56 15.88 -6.17
CA PRO A 43 -0.01 14.55 -6.38
C PRO A 43 1.06 13.47 -6.58
N LEU A 44 2.21 13.80 -7.18
CA LEU A 44 3.31 12.85 -7.34
C LEU A 44 3.96 12.52 -5.99
N ALA A 45 4.23 13.54 -5.17
CA ALA A 45 4.80 13.34 -3.84
C ALA A 45 3.87 12.50 -2.94
N ILE A 46 2.57 12.81 -2.93
CA ILE A 46 1.57 12.05 -2.17
C ILE A 46 1.47 10.61 -2.70
N GLY A 47 1.47 10.44 -4.03
CA GLY A 47 1.44 9.13 -4.66
C GLY A 47 2.61 8.23 -4.25
N VAL A 48 3.83 8.77 -4.25
CA VAL A 48 5.03 8.04 -3.77
C VAL A 48 4.90 7.70 -2.29
N THR A 49 4.49 8.64 -1.44
CA THR A 49 4.35 8.39 0.00
C THR A 49 3.32 7.29 0.29
N LEU A 50 2.16 7.31 -0.39
CA LEU A 50 1.16 6.24 -0.28
C LEU A 50 1.72 4.89 -0.73
N LEU A 51 2.53 4.86 -1.80
CA LEU A 51 3.17 3.65 -2.27
C LEU A 51 4.14 3.07 -1.23
N VAL A 52 4.94 3.93 -0.60
CA VAL A 52 5.90 3.53 0.44
C VAL A 52 5.16 2.99 1.66
N ILE A 53 4.17 3.71 2.17
CA ILE A 53 3.39 3.28 3.34
C ILE A 53 2.62 1.99 3.02
N GLY A 54 1.97 1.92 1.87
CA GLY A 54 1.23 0.74 1.43
C GLY A 54 2.13 -0.50 1.34
N THR A 55 3.33 -0.36 0.79
CA THR A 55 4.31 -1.45 0.69
C THR A 55 4.83 -1.85 2.07
N ALA A 56 5.14 -0.89 2.94
CA ALA A 56 5.61 -1.14 4.30
C ALA A 56 4.59 -1.89 5.16
N ILE A 57 3.29 -1.75 4.87
CA ILE A 57 2.22 -2.50 5.55
C ILE A 57 1.94 -3.83 4.84
N ALA A 58 1.89 -3.84 3.50
CA ALA A 58 1.53 -5.02 2.71
C ALA A 58 2.57 -6.14 2.84
N VAL A 59 3.88 -5.83 2.82
CA VAL A 59 4.93 -6.85 2.84
C VAL A 59 4.95 -7.65 4.15
N PRO A 60 4.99 -7.03 5.34
CA PRO A 60 4.89 -7.78 6.59
C PRO A 60 3.58 -8.57 6.70
N SER A 61 2.46 -7.98 6.27
CA SER A 61 1.15 -8.65 6.28
C SER A 61 1.14 -9.89 5.39
N LEU A 62 1.75 -9.81 4.20
CA LEU A 62 1.90 -10.91 3.27
C LEU A 62 2.77 -12.03 3.85
N LEU A 63 3.93 -11.68 4.42
CA LEU A 63 4.82 -12.65 5.06
C LEU A 63 4.14 -13.35 6.21
N TRP A 64 3.44 -12.62 7.08
CA TRP A 64 2.71 -13.20 8.21
C TRP A 64 1.58 -14.14 7.78
N THR A 65 0.97 -13.87 6.63
CA THR A 65 -0.12 -14.69 6.08
C THR A 65 0.41 -15.93 5.35
N LEU A 66 1.51 -15.82 4.61
CA LEU A 66 2.05 -16.90 3.78
C LEU A 66 3.04 -17.81 4.50
N LEU A 67 3.82 -17.29 5.45
CA LEU A 67 4.82 -18.09 6.17
C LEU A 67 4.21 -19.34 6.85
N PRO A 68 3.02 -19.29 7.48
CA PRO A 68 2.38 -20.49 8.05
C PRO A 68 1.84 -21.47 7.00
N LEU A 69 1.63 -21.04 5.75
CA LEU A 69 1.15 -21.90 4.66
C LEU A 69 2.28 -22.70 4.00
N MET A 70 3.52 -22.26 4.20
CA MET A 70 4.73 -22.87 3.62
C MET A 70 5.46 -23.81 4.60
N ALA A 71 5.06 -23.82 5.88
CA ALA A 71 5.60 -24.67 6.94
C ALA A 71 4.75 -25.94 7.11
#